data_AF-A0A1C5V0R3-F1
#
_entry.id   AF-A0A1C5V0R3-F1
#
_cell.length_a   1.000
_cell.length_b   1.000
_cell.length_c   1.000
_cell.angle_alpha   90.00
_cell.angle_beta   90.00
_cell.angle_gamma   90.00
#
_symmetry.space_group_name_H-M   'P 1'
#
loop_
_entity.id
_entity.type
_entity.pdbx_description
1 polymer ?
#
loop_
_entity_poly.entity_id
_entity_poly.type
_entity_poly.pdbx_seq_one_letter_code
_entity_poly.pdbx_strand_id
1 'polypeptide(L)'
;MKILIYATILILLGGCTSPSLPLEEIHQRVAQQVEMLIDKGYLVTPYIQINEVVSNDSSVIYHIRASDSPAYEGGELPSRVMKYKKKILCFIELDELEISRTKLFEQGIVDDSLFQANQYVEDSISWIMACRKYEDKQTLVENKYPYKDFLEYPELWDYYSGEKPYGKASLIILHSHDIIVPASYTSHLYDLEIDSLKQYIEKFSGKIIIRNLTDSSLIISDHTAQKMYFAVINGMDTLNLSLRDSFPIVIKPHDYKILKYDSEAPCAFLQKLPTQDIWMSMYKLFSDSTFCFLRINETPQKFRIMHNDGLWINFIKDSLSTRSRDIYNKGVYDKEERAIRFINAIFKPSQTDNLIKE
;
A
#
# COMPACT_ATOMS: atom_id res chain seq x y z
N MET A 1 5.90 -27.09 40.97
CA MET A 1 6.25 -27.37 39.56
C MET A 1 5.17 -26.95 38.54
N LYS A 2 3.86 -27.01 38.83
CA LYS A 2 2.81 -26.59 37.88
C LYS A 2 2.66 -25.07 37.68
N ILE A 3 2.98 -24.24 38.67
CA ILE A 3 2.85 -22.76 38.59
C ILE A 3 3.95 -22.13 37.73
N LEU A 4 5.16 -22.71 37.72
CA LEU A 4 6.27 -22.19 36.91
C LEU A 4 6.02 -22.38 35.40
N ILE A 5 5.36 -23.48 35.02
CA ILE A 5 5.04 -23.81 33.61
C ILE A 5 4.01 -22.85 33.03
N TYR A 6 3.01 -22.40 33.82
CA TYR A 6 2.04 -21.41 33.35
C TYR A 6 2.65 -20.02 33.14
N ALA A 7 3.63 -19.63 33.96
CA ALA A 7 4.35 -18.36 33.79
C ALA A 7 5.27 -18.38 32.56
N THR A 8 5.91 -19.52 32.24
CA THR A 8 6.74 -19.62 31.02
C THR A 8 5.90 -19.70 29.74
N ILE A 9 4.71 -20.32 29.79
CA ILE A 9 3.78 -20.36 28.65
C ILE A 9 3.13 -19.00 28.38
N LEU A 10 2.85 -18.18 29.41
CA LEU A 10 2.34 -16.82 29.21
C LEU A 10 3.37 -15.89 28.55
N ILE A 11 4.66 -16.06 28.85
CA ILE A 11 5.74 -15.25 28.27
C ILE A 11 6.04 -15.66 26.81
N LEU A 12 5.75 -16.91 26.42
CA LEU A 12 5.90 -17.38 25.03
C LEU A 12 4.70 -17.06 24.14
N LEU A 13 3.52 -16.81 24.71
CA LEU A 13 2.30 -16.45 23.97
C LEU A 13 1.99 -14.94 23.98
N GLY A 14 2.54 -14.20 24.94
CA GLY A 14 2.57 -12.74 24.91
C GLY A 14 3.80 -12.28 24.15
N GLY A 15 3.73 -12.27 22.81
CA GLY A 15 4.73 -11.58 22.00
C GLY A 15 4.97 -10.20 22.60
N CYS A 16 6.21 -9.89 22.96
CA CYS A 16 6.58 -8.57 23.41
C CYS A 16 6.22 -7.60 22.29
N THR A 17 5.04 -6.98 22.36
CA THR A 17 4.75 -5.79 21.60
C THR A 17 5.63 -4.73 22.22
N SER A 18 6.80 -4.50 21.61
CA SER A 18 7.55 -3.27 21.81
C SER A 18 6.53 -2.12 21.78
N PRO A 19 6.54 -1.19 22.76
CA PRO A 19 5.65 -0.05 22.73
C PRO A 19 5.78 0.61 21.36
N SER A 20 4.63 0.87 20.72
CA SER A 20 4.60 1.49 19.41
C SER A 20 5.41 2.78 19.44
N LEU A 21 6.41 2.93 18.56
CA LEU A 21 7.06 4.24 18.41
C LEU A 21 5.98 5.20 17.93
N PRO A 22 5.83 6.39 18.55
CA PRO A 22 4.85 7.35 18.10
C PRO A 22 5.12 7.74 16.64
N LEU A 23 4.07 8.01 15.87
CA LEU A 23 4.18 8.51 14.49
C LEU A 23 5.08 9.76 14.40
N GLU A 24 5.09 10.58 15.46
CA GLU A 24 5.99 11.73 15.61
C GLU A 24 7.48 11.35 15.53
N GLU A 25 7.87 10.19 16.04
CA GLU A 25 9.24 9.69 15.96
C GLU A 25 9.61 9.25 14.54
N ILE A 26 8.67 8.63 13.80
CA ILE A 26 8.87 8.28 12.39
C ILE A 26 9.08 9.54 11.55
N HIS A 27 8.25 10.57 11.72
CA HIS A 27 8.43 11.84 11.01
C HIS A 27 9.78 12.49 11.32
N GLN A 28 10.26 12.43 12.57
CA GLN A 28 11.58 12.93 12.92
C GLN A 28 12.72 12.15 12.23
N ARG A 29 12.63 10.82 12.19
CA ARG A 29 13.61 9.97 11.50
C ARG A 29 13.65 10.26 10.00
N VAL A 30 12.48 10.43 9.38
CA VAL A 30 12.37 10.81 7.97
C VAL A 30 12.95 12.20 7.74
N ALA A 31 12.60 13.17 8.58
CA ALA A 31 13.14 14.52 8.49
C ALA A 31 14.67 14.52 8.56
N GLN A 32 15.29 13.81 9.51
CA GLN A 32 16.75 13.71 9.64
C GLN A 32 17.43 13.19 8.36
N GLN A 33 16.84 12.22 7.67
CA GLN A 33 17.37 11.74 6.38
C GLN A 33 17.22 12.78 5.28
N VAL A 34 16.07 13.45 5.22
CA VAL A 34 15.82 14.54 4.26
C VAL A 34 16.78 15.72 4.48
N GLU A 35 17.06 16.07 5.74
CA GLU A 35 18.04 17.09 6.12
C GLU A 35 19.43 16.77 5.57
N MET A 36 19.87 15.51 5.68
CA MET A 36 21.14 15.08 5.09
C MET A 36 21.15 15.17 3.56
N LEU A 37 20.03 14.88 2.89
CA LEU A 37 19.90 15.04 1.44
C LEU A 37 19.96 16.51 1.02
N ILE A 38 19.34 17.40 1.80
CA ILE A 38 19.43 18.86 1.63
C ILE A 38 20.88 19.33 1.80
N ASP A 39 21.57 18.87 2.84
CA ASP A 39 22.93 19.29 3.17
C ASP A 39 23.96 18.84 2.11
N LYS A 40 23.71 17.69 1.48
CA LYS A 40 24.49 17.19 0.35
C LYS A 40 24.14 17.86 -0.99
N GLY A 41 23.13 18.73 -1.01
CA GLY A 41 22.71 19.46 -2.21
C GLY A 41 21.86 18.65 -3.19
N TYR A 42 21.31 17.51 -2.78
CA TYR A 42 20.40 16.71 -3.62
C TYR A 42 18.99 17.33 -3.71
N LEU A 43 18.58 18.07 -2.68
CA LEU A 43 17.23 18.64 -2.57
C LEU A 43 17.31 20.17 -2.45
N VAL A 44 17.18 20.86 -3.59
CA VAL A 44 17.54 22.29 -3.71
C VAL A 44 16.35 23.25 -3.81
N THR A 45 15.13 22.77 -4.02
CA THR A 45 13.92 23.61 -4.10
C THR A 45 13.46 24.07 -2.72
N PRO A 46 12.61 25.11 -2.59
CA PRO A 46 12.09 25.55 -1.28
C PRO A 46 11.23 24.51 -0.58
N TYR A 47 10.43 23.75 -1.34
CA TYR A 47 9.55 22.70 -0.81
C TYR A 47 10.10 21.32 -1.12
N ILE A 48 10.05 20.42 -0.15
CA ILE A 48 10.39 19.00 -0.29
C ILE A 48 9.13 18.20 -0.01
N GLN A 49 8.66 17.42 -0.99
CA GLN A 49 7.55 16.50 -0.79
C GLN A 49 8.04 15.21 -0.15
N ILE A 50 7.29 14.75 0.84
CA ILE A 50 7.49 13.49 1.55
C ILE A 50 6.13 12.80 1.54
N ASN A 51 5.88 12.00 0.50
CA ASN A 51 4.58 11.37 0.25
C ASN A 51 4.58 9.94 0.75
N GLU A 52 3.69 9.60 1.67
CA GLU A 52 3.51 8.22 2.12
C GLU A 52 2.88 7.40 0.98
N VAL A 53 3.56 6.31 0.61
CA VAL A 53 3.18 5.42 -0.50
C VAL A 53 2.84 4.01 -0.04
N VAL A 54 3.32 3.63 1.14
CA VAL A 54 2.97 2.36 1.80
C VAL A 54 2.82 2.61 3.30
N SER A 55 1.71 2.14 3.86
CA SER A 55 1.55 1.97 5.31
C SER A 55 1.02 0.57 5.59
N ASN A 56 1.81 -0.26 6.26
CA ASN A 56 1.36 -1.55 6.76
C ASN A 56 1.58 -1.64 8.28
N ASP A 57 1.27 -2.79 8.87
CA ASP A 57 1.33 -2.98 10.31
C ASP A 57 2.74 -2.73 10.89
N SER A 58 3.80 -2.95 10.11
CA SER A 58 5.19 -2.95 10.59
C SER A 58 6.07 -1.83 10.04
N SER A 59 5.65 -1.19 8.95
CA SER A 59 6.49 -0.26 8.20
C SER A 59 5.70 0.86 7.54
N VAL A 60 6.41 1.95 7.24
CA VAL A 60 5.99 2.99 6.30
C VAL A 60 7.03 3.16 5.21
N ILE A 61 6.60 3.54 4.01
CA ILE A 61 7.49 3.92 2.91
C ILE A 61 7.06 5.28 2.37
N TYR A 62 8.03 6.17 2.23
CA TYR A 62 7.87 7.51 1.69
C TYR A 62 8.60 7.66 0.36
N HIS A 63 7.95 8.34 -0.59
CA HIS A 63 8.58 8.88 -1.77
C HIS A 63 8.94 10.35 -1.51
N ILE A 64 10.23 10.67 -1.62
CA ILE A 64 10.81 11.96 -1.29
C ILE A 64 11.31 12.63 -2.58
N ARG A 65 10.87 13.85 -2.84
CA ARG A 65 11.33 14.62 -4.01
C ARG A 65 11.33 16.12 -3.78
N ALA A 66 12.13 16.82 -4.57
CA ALA A 66 12.08 18.27 -4.67
C ALA A 66 10.72 18.72 -5.26
N SER A 67 10.23 19.88 -4.82
CA SER A 67 8.95 20.44 -5.23
C SER A 67 9.00 21.98 -5.29
N ASP A 68 8.27 22.55 -6.23
CA ASP A 68 8.04 23.99 -6.35
C ASP A 68 6.83 24.48 -5.54
N SER A 69 6.06 23.53 -4.98
CA SER A 69 4.85 23.77 -4.20
C SER A 69 4.80 22.90 -2.93
N PRO A 70 4.13 23.34 -1.84
CA PRO A 70 3.84 22.47 -0.71
C PRO A 70 2.81 21.37 -1.05
N ALA A 71 1.98 21.55 -2.07
CA ALA A 71 0.96 20.58 -2.48
C ALA A 71 1.55 19.47 -3.35
N TYR A 72 1.01 18.25 -3.26
CA TYR A 72 1.31 17.11 -4.13
C TYR A 72 0.85 17.34 -5.58
N GLU A 73 1.29 16.45 -6.47
CA GLU A 73 0.78 16.36 -7.85
C GLU A 73 -0.69 15.92 -7.81
N GLY A 74 -1.58 16.75 -8.36
CA GLY A 74 -3.04 16.59 -8.19
C GLY A 74 -3.64 17.40 -7.03
N GLY A 75 -2.82 18.09 -6.22
CA GLY A 75 -3.29 19.10 -5.28
C GLY A 75 -3.48 18.67 -3.84
N GLU A 76 -3.13 17.44 -3.46
CA GLU A 76 -3.21 17.05 -2.04
C GLU A 76 -2.26 17.90 -1.17
N LEU A 77 -2.78 18.46 -0.08
CA LEU A 77 -2.01 19.30 0.83
C LEU A 77 -1.31 18.49 1.91
N PRO A 78 -0.19 18.99 2.45
CA PRO A 78 0.51 18.28 3.50
C PRO A 78 -0.36 18.19 4.75
N SER A 79 -0.36 17.04 5.41
CA SER A 79 -0.93 16.88 6.76
C SER A 79 0.00 17.45 7.84
N ARG A 80 1.30 17.56 7.53
CA ARG A 80 2.32 18.08 8.42
C ARG A 80 3.42 18.82 7.66
N VAL A 81 3.93 19.88 8.29
CA VAL A 81 5.07 20.64 7.78
C VAL A 81 6.17 20.75 8.82
N MET A 82 7.42 20.61 8.38
CA MET A 82 8.61 20.86 9.19
C MET A 82 9.52 21.86 8.46
N LYS A 83 10.25 22.70 9.21
CA LYS A 83 11.18 23.67 8.65
C LYS A 83 12.61 23.21 8.92
N TYR A 84 13.43 23.17 7.88
CA TYR A 84 14.88 22.99 8.00
C TYR A 84 15.61 24.01 7.15
N LYS A 85 16.42 24.87 7.78
CA LYS A 85 17.04 26.03 7.13
C LYS A 85 15.98 26.88 6.41
N LYS A 86 16.13 27.12 5.10
CA LYS A 86 15.17 27.84 4.25
C LYS A 86 14.23 26.89 3.48
N LYS A 87 14.09 25.65 3.95
CA LYS A 87 13.32 24.59 3.29
C LYS A 87 12.10 24.22 4.12
N ILE A 88 11.02 23.84 3.43
CA ILE A 88 9.80 23.31 4.01
C ILE A 88 9.70 21.83 3.61
N LEU A 89 9.63 20.96 4.59
CA LEU A 89 9.38 19.53 4.43
C LEU A 89 7.87 19.31 4.56
N CYS A 90 7.24 18.82 3.49
CA CYS A 90 5.80 18.66 3.34
C CYS A 90 5.46 17.16 3.40
N PHE A 91 4.99 16.71 4.56
CA PHE A 91 4.53 15.34 4.78
C PHE A 91 3.09 15.21 4.29
N ILE A 92 2.86 14.25 3.40
CA ILE A 92 1.55 13.92 2.83
C ILE A 92 1.27 12.46 3.23
N GLU A 93 0.59 12.29 4.36
CA GLU A 93 0.28 10.97 4.93
C GLU A 93 -1.04 10.41 4.36
N LEU A 94 -1.11 9.09 4.27
CA LEU A 94 -2.29 8.35 3.83
C LEU A 94 -3.43 8.46 4.87
N ASP A 95 -3.08 8.55 6.15
CA ASP A 95 -3.99 8.44 7.28
C ASP A 95 -4.14 9.70 8.15
N GLU A 96 -3.49 10.80 7.79
CA GLU A 96 -3.66 12.10 8.46
C GLU A 96 -4.42 13.10 7.59
N LEU A 97 -5.25 13.94 8.20
CA LEU A 97 -5.95 15.03 7.51
C LEU A 97 -5.01 16.13 7.03
N GLU A 98 -5.32 16.69 5.87
CA GLU A 98 -4.61 17.82 5.27
C GLU A 98 -4.66 19.08 6.14
N ILE A 99 -3.56 19.84 6.16
CA ILE A 99 -3.57 21.23 6.65
C ILE A 99 -4.27 22.09 5.60
N SER A 100 -5.25 22.88 6.02
CA SER A 100 -5.96 23.78 5.10
C SER A 100 -5.04 24.83 4.48
N ARG A 101 -5.35 25.27 3.25
CA ARG A 101 -4.67 26.38 2.56
C ARG A 101 -4.54 27.62 3.44
N THR A 102 -5.63 28.03 4.10
CA THR A 102 -5.65 29.19 5.02
C THR A 102 -4.61 29.04 6.13
N LYS A 103 -4.54 27.86 6.75
CA LYS A 103 -3.60 27.61 7.84
C LYS A 103 -2.14 27.57 7.35
N LEU A 104 -1.88 27.05 6.14
CA LEU A 104 -0.56 27.11 5.52
C LEU A 104 -0.12 28.55 5.23
N PHE A 105 -1.04 29.40 4.77
CA PHE A 105 -0.80 30.83 4.57
C PHE A 105 -0.53 31.56 5.89
N GLU A 106 -1.38 31.37 6.90
CA GLU A 106 -1.22 31.98 8.23
C GLU A 106 0.11 31.60 8.91
N GLN A 107 0.62 30.39 8.63
CA GLN A 107 1.92 29.92 9.13
C GLN A 107 3.13 30.43 8.33
N GLY A 108 2.89 31.23 7.28
CA GLY A 108 3.92 31.73 6.36
C GLY A 108 4.66 30.60 5.65
N ILE A 109 3.97 29.50 5.32
CA ILE A 109 4.55 28.37 4.59
C ILE A 109 4.56 28.64 3.09
N VAL A 110 3.49 29.24 2.58
CA VAL A 110 3.31 29.59 1.18
C VAL A 110 2.44 30.83 1.12
N ASP A 111 2.86 31.81 0.31
CA ASP A 111 2.03 32.99 0.05
C ASP A 111 0.78 32.56 -0.71
N ASP A 112 -0.36 33.19 -0.41
CA ASP A 112 -1.63 32.79 -1.01
C ASP A 112 -1.63 32.93 -2.54
N SER A 113 -0.86 33.90 -3.07
CA SER A 113 -0.65 34.12 -4.50
C SER A 113 0.21 33.05 -5.20
N LEU A 114 0.94 32.23 -4.42
CA LEU A 114 1.83 31.18 -4.91
C LEU A 114 1.26 29.77 -4.68
N PHE A 115 0.00 29.67 -4.26
CA PHE A 115 -0.66 28.40 -4.03
C PHE A 115 -1.03 27.72 -5.35
N GLN A 116 -0.25 26.72 -5.75
CA GLN A 116 -0.45 25.93 -6.96
C GLN A 116 -0.25 24.43 -6.67
N ALA A 117 -0.79 23.54 -7.50
CA ALA A 117 -0.35 22.14 -7.45
C ALA A 117 1.12 22.06 -7.85
N ASN A 118 1.87 21.07 -7.37
CA ASN A 118 3.22 20.84 -7.86
C ASN A 118 3.17 20.59 -9.37
N GLN A 119 3.80 21.48 -10.13
CA GLN A 119 4.01 21.32 -11.56
C GLN A 119 5.30 20.52 -11.72
N TYR A 120 5.16 19.21 -11.54
CA TYR A 120 6.19 18.18 -11.69
C TYR A 120 7.56 18.67 -12.19
N VAL A 121 8.58 18.60 -11.33
CA VAL A 121 9.96 18.94 -11.68
C VAL A 121 10.63 17.73 -12.33
N GLU A 122 10.57 17.67 -13.66
CA GLU A 122 10.96 16.54 -14.53
C GLU A 122 12.40 16.03 -14.35
N ASP A 123 13.29 16.86 -13.81
CA ASP A 123 14.72 16.53 -13.61
C ASP A 123 15.10 16.24 -12.15
N SER A 124 14.13 16.08 -11.24
CA SER A 124 14.45 15.90 -9.82
C SER A 124 14.81 14.46 -9.47
N ILE A 125 16.05 14.24 -9.05
CA ILE A 125 16.46 13.03 -8.32
C ILE A 125 15.48 12.84 -7.17
N SER A 126 14.82 11.68 -7.11
CA SER A 126 13.92 11.33 -6.02
C SER A 126 14.46 10.16 -5.23
N TRP A 127 13.94 10.00 -4.02
CA TRP A 127 14.43 9.03 -3.05
C TRP A 127 13.26 8.26 -2.46
N ILE A 128 13.49 7.00 -2.09
CA ILE A 128 12.50 6.18 -1.41
C ILE A 128 13.07 5.84 -0.04
N MET A 129 12.35 6.20 1.01
CA MET A 129 12.73 5.93 2.37
C MET A 129 11.73 4.97 3.01
N ALA A 130 12.21 3.85 3.52
CA ALA A 130 11.41 2.90 4.26
C ALA A 130 11.84 2.88 5.73
N CYS A 131 10.86 2.91 6.64
CA CYS A 131 11.08 2.88 8.09
C CYS A 131 10.26 1.77 8.73
N ARG A 132 10.86 1.06 9.69
CA ARG A 132 10.11 0.19 10.61
C ARG A 132 9.40 1.05 11.67
N LYS A 133 8.12 0.74 11.90
CA LYS A 133 7.28 1.41 12.91
C LYS A 133 7.69 1.08 14.36
N TYR A 134 8.33 -0.07 14.60
CA TYR A 134 8.61 -0.56 15.96
C TYR A 134 10.08 -0.92 16.19
N GLU A 135 10.94 -0.55 15.25
CA GLU A 135 12.38 -0.80 15.30
C GLU A 135 13.11 0.43 14.77
N ASP A 136 14.29 0.71 15.31
CA ASP A 136 15.21 1.70 14.75
C ASP A 136 15.93 1.12 13.52
N LYS A 137 15.14 0.73 12.52
CA LYS A 137 15.60 0.22 11.23
C LYS A 137 14.97 1.04 10.12
N GLN A 138 15.81 1.53 9.22
CA GLN A 138 15.39 2.28 8.04
C GLN A 138 16.35 2.05 6.87
N THR A 139 15.88 2.36 5.68
CA THR A 139 16.66 2.26 4.44
C THR A 139 16.26 3.39 3.52
N LEU A 140 17.25 3.98 2.85
CA LEU A 140 17.09 5.06 1.90
C LEU A 140 17.70 4.62 0.57
N VAL A 141 16.90 4.67 -0.49
CA VAL A 141 17.29 4.25 -1.83
C VAL A 141 17.10 5.41 -2.79
N GLU A 142 18.06 5.63 -3.68
CA GLU A 142 17.91 6.56 -4.78
C GLU A 142 16.94 5.99 -5.82
N ASN A 143 15.88 6.72 -6.14
CA ASN A 143 14.91 6.32 -7.15
C ASN A 143 15.43 6.67 -8.54
N LYS A 144 16.15 5.72 -9.15
CA LYS A 144 16.76 5.90 -10.48
C LYS A 144 15.76 5.81 -11.63
N TYR A 145 14.55 5.31 -11.36
CA TYR A 145 13.53 5.05 -12.38
C TYR A 145 12.16 5.48 -11.85
N PRO A 146 11.77 6.76 -12.00
CA PRO A 146 10.55 7.30 -11.39
C PRO A 146 9.25 6.61 -11.83
N TYR A 147 9.26 5.85 -12.93
CA TYR A 147 8.11 5.12 -13.45
C TYR A 147 8.09 3.62 -13.09
N LYS A 148 9.08 3.14 -12.35
CA LYS A 148 9.15 1.75 -11.92
C LYS A 148 8.46 1.56 -10.58
N ASP A 149 7.76 0.43 -10.46
CA ASP A 149 7.13 0.00 -9.21
C ASP A 149 8.20 -0.10 -8.09
N PHE A 150 7.89 0.35 -6.88
CA PHE A 150 8.83 0.30 -5.75
C PHE A 150 9.21 -1.14 -5.37
N LEU A 151 8.40 -2.12 -5.78
CA LEU A 151 8.71 -3.55 -5.66
C LEU A 151 9.97 -3.98 -6.43
N GLU A 152 10.47 -3.14 -7.33
CA GLU A 152 11.71 -3.34 -8.09
C GLU A 152 12.98 -3.17 -7.25
N TYR A 153 12.89 -2.57 -6.06
CA TYR A 153 14.03 -2.29 -5.18
C TYR A 153 14.13 -3.36 -4.09
N PRO A 154 15.08 -4.33 -4.19
CA PRO A 154 15.22 -5.40 -3.21
C PRO A 154 15.51 -4.92 -1.78
N GLU A 155 16.10 -3.75 -1.64
CA GLU A 155 16.38 -3.08 -0.37
C GLU A 155 15.09 -2.72 0.39
N LEU A 156 13.96 -2.60 -0.32
CA LEU A 156 12.66 -2.27 0.27
C LEU A 156 11.83 -3.50 0.63
N TRP A 157 12.16 -4.69 0.13
CA TRP A 157 11.38 -5.93 0.33
C TRP A 157 11.16 -6.30 1.80
N ASP A 158 12.09 -5.94 2.67
CA ASP A 158 11.95 -6.16 4.11
C ASP A 158 10.76 -5.40 4.70
N TYR A 159 10.41 -4.25 4.12
CA TYR A 159 9.40 -3.34 4.64
C TYR A 159 7.98 -3.68 4.20
N TYR A 160 7.83 -4.56 3.20
CA TYR A 160 6.54 -5.11 2.78
C TYR A 160 6.09 -6.29 3.68
N SER A 161 4.77 -6.49 3.70
CA SER A 161 4.09 -7.61 4.34
C SER A 161 4.32 -8.92 3.59
N GLY A 162 4.05 -10.04 4.25
CA GLY A 162 4.30 -11.37 3.71
C GLY A 162 5.76 -11.84 3.82
N GLU A 163 6.11 -12.87 3.04
CA GLU A 163 7.46 -13.45 3.02
C GLU A 163 8.37 -12.75 2.03
N LYS A 164 9.67 -12.74 2.34
CA LYS A 164 10.70 -12.11 1.54
C LYS A 164 11.27 -13.17 0.60
N PRO A 165 11.61 -12.84 -0.67
CA PRO A 165 12.05 -13.83 -1.65
C PRO A 165 13.50 -14.28 -1.45
N TYR A 166 14.11 -14.09 -0.27
CA TYR A 166 15.52 -14.36 -0.04
C TYR A 166 15.86 -15.83 -0.31
N GLY A 167 16.85 -16.05 -1.19
CA GLY A 167 17.27 -17.39 -1.62
C GLY A 167 16.27 -18.13 -2.51
N LYS A 168 15.20 -17.47 -2.99
CA LYS A 168 14.23 -18.04 -3.94
C LYS A 168 14.59 -17.69 -5.37
N ALA A 169 14.29 -18.59 -6.31
CA ALA A 169 14.46 -18.34 -7.74
C ALA A 169 13.42 -17.36 -8.32
N SER A 170 12.34 -17.11 -7.58
CA SER A 170 11.27 -16.19 -7.98
C SER A 170 10.84 -15.30 -6.83
N LEU A 171 10.50 -14.05 -7.18
CA LEU A 171 9.70 -13.18 -6.34
C LEU A 171 8.24 -13.34 -6.77
N ILE A 172 7.38 -13.72 -5.82
CA ILE A 172 5.94 -13.82 -6.03
C ILE A 172 5.24 -12.81 -5.14
N ILE A 173 4.39 -11.99 -5.75
CA ILE A 173 3.69 -10.89 -5.07
C ILE A 173 2.20 -11.04 -5.32
N LEU A 174 1.41 -11.07 -4.26
CA LEU A 174 -0.03 -10.82 -4.34
C LEU A 174 -0.20 -9.32 -4.65
N HIS A 175 -0.55 -9.01 -5.90
CA HIS A 175 -0.58 -7.63 -6.36
C HIS A 175 -1.93 -6.99 -6.06
N SER A 176 -3.04 -7.55 -6.50
CA SER A 176 -4.36 -6.95 -6.24
C SER A 176 -5.41 -8.00 -5.95
N HIS A 177 -6.43 -7.63 -5.19
CA HIS A 177 -7.57 -8.49 -4.87
C HIS A 177 -8.88 -7.67 -4.88
N ASP A 178 -9.69 -7.91 -5.90
CA ASP A 178 -11.01 -7.33 -6.08
C ASP A 178 -12.08 -8.23 -5.43
N ILE A 179 -13.10 -7.59 -4.89
CA ILE A 179 -14.31 -8.23 -4.39
C ILE A 179 -15.32 -8.34 -5.53
N ILE A 180 -15.73 -9.56 -5.87
CA ILE A 180 -16.72 -9.79 -6.93
C ILE A 180 -18.07 -10.10 -6.28
N VAL A 181 -19.08 -9.35 -6.67
CA VAL A 181 -20.48 -9.53 -6.25
C VAL A 181 -21.35 -9.99 -7.43
N PRO A 182 -22.44 -10.72 -7.18
CA PRO A 182 -23.35 -11.14 -8.25
C PRO A 182 -23.91 -9.95 -9.04
N ALA A 183 -24.17 -10.14 -10.33
CA ALA A 183 -24.78 -9.14 -11.23
C ALA A 183 -26.12 -8.57 -10.71
N SER A 184 -26.83 -9.27 -9.82
CA SER A 184 -28.05 -8.75 -9.17
C SER A 184 -27.80 -7.50 -8.32
N TYR A 185 -26.55 -7.26 -7.89
CA TYR A 185 -26.18 -6.08 -7.10
C TYR A 185 -25.66 -4.91 -7.95
N THR A 186 -25.59 -5.03 -9.29
CA THR A 186 -25.01 -3.98 -10.15
C THR A 186 -25.71 -2.62 -9.98
N SER A 187 -27.02 -2.58 -9.82
CA SER A 187 -27.75 -1.31 -9.60
C SER A 187 -27.49 -0.68 -8.23
N HIS A 188 -27.14 -1.49 -7.22
CA HIS A 188 -27.01 -1.11 -5.80
C HIS A 188 -25.58 -1.21 -5.27
N LEU A 189 -24.57 -1.29 -6.15
CA LEU A 189 -23.18 -1.52 -5.78
C LEU A 189 -22.64 -0.51 -4.74
N TYR A 190 -23.07 0.75 -4.85
CA TYR A 190 -22.69 1.85 -3.96
C TYR A 190 -23.44 1.83 -2.62
N ASP A 191 -24.56 1.11 -2.54
CA ASP A 191 -25.37 0.99 -1.33
C ASP A 191 -24.93 -0.19 -0.46
N LEU A 192 -24.03 -1.06 -0.95
CA LEU A 192 -23.55 -2.22 -0.21
C LEU A 192 -22.74 -1.79 1.03
N GLU A 193 -23.16 -2.24 2.21
CA GLU A 193 -22.43 -1.99 3.45
C GLU A 193 -21.20 -2.89 3.53
N ILE A 194 -20.01 -2.30 3.68
CA ILE A 194 -18.72 -3.03 3.75
C ILE A 194 -18.71 -4.04 4.92
N ASP A 195 -19.33 -3.72 6.05
CA ASP A 195 -19.41 -4.65 7.18
C ASP A 195 -20.43 -5.80 6.99
N SER A 196 -21.21 -5.76 5.91
CA SER A 196 -22.11 -6.86 5.52
C SER A 196 -21.54 -7.72 4.37
N LEU A 197 -20.25 -7.52 4.02
CA LEU A 197 -19.54 -8.18 2.91
C LEU A 197 -19.81 -9.66 2.76
N LYS A 198 -19.87 -10.40 3.88
CA LYS A 198 -20.05 -11.86 3.87
C LYS A 198 -21.29 -12.34 3.12
N GLN A 199 -22.31 -11.49 2.99
CA GLN A 199 -23.61 -11.87 2.41
C GLN A 199 -23.62 -11.82 0.89
N TYR A 200 -22.74 -11.04 0.28
CA TYR A 200 -22.85 -10.68 -1.14
C TYR A 200 -21.60 -10.96 -1.97
N ILE A 201 -20.52 -11.49 -1.37
CA ILE A 201 -19.32 -11.88 -2.12
C ILE A 201 -19.57 -13.22 -2.83
N GLU A 202 -19.49 -13.19 -4.15
CA GLU A 202 -19.48 -14.39 -4.99
C GLU A 202 -18.09 -15.04 -5.00
N LYS A 203 -17.05 -14.23 -5.18
CA LYS A 203 -15.65 -14.63 -5.21
C LYS A 203 -14.71 -13.43 -5.05
N PHE A 204 -13.43 -13.71 -4.87
CA PHE A 204 -12.36 -12.76 -5.07
C PHE A 204 -11.71 -12.99 -6.42
N SER A 205 -11.28 -11.92 -7.09
CA SER A 205 -10.54 -11.98 -8.34
C SER A 205 -9.37 -11.03 -8.24
N GLY A 206 -8.22 -11.36 -8.83
CA GLY A 206 -7.06 -10.51 -8.64
C GLY A 206 -5.90 -10.80 -9.56
N LYS A 207 -4.76 -10.20 -9.21
CA LYS A 207 -3.50 -10.33 -9.93
C LYS A 207 -2.41 -10.80 -9.00
N ILE A 208 -1.59 -11.73 -9.48
CA ILE A 208 -0.34 -12.15 -8.85
C ILE A 208 0.79 -11.86 -9.82
N ILE A 209 1.83 -11.21 -9.35
CA ILE A 209 3.05 -10.97 -10.11
C ILE A 209 4.04 -12.06 -9.77
N ILE A 210 4.59 -12.72 -10.79
CA ILE A 210 5.70 -13.65 -10.64
C ILE A 210 6.87 -13.11 -11.44
N ARG A 211 7.96 -12.81 -10.74
CA ARG A 211 9.21 -12.36 -11.31
C ARG A 211 10.26 -13.46 -11.23
N ASN A 212 10.97 -13.66 -12.33
CA ASN A 212 12.14 -14.50 -12.38
C ASN A 212 13.37 -13.74 -11.90
N LEU A 213 14.08 -14.27 -10.92
CA LEU A 213 15.30 -13.67 -10.36
C LEU A 213 16.58 -14.34 -10.88
N THR A 214 16.46 -15.21 -11.89
CA THR A 214 17.57 -16.06 -12.36
C THR A 214 17.87 -15.84 -13.84
N ASP A 215 19.04 -16.34 -14.25
CA ASP A 215 19.51 -16.32 -15.65
C ASP A 215 18.86 -17.40 -16.53
N SER A 216 18.01 -18.26 -15.97
CA SER A 216 17.31 -19.34 -16.67
C SER A 216 15.81 -19.10 -16.68
N SER A 217 15.09 -19.60 -17.68
CA SER A 217 13.62 -19.50 -17.71
C SER A 217 13.00 -20.25 -16.52
N LEU A 218 11.96 -19.66 -15.93
CA LEU A 218 11.08 -20.36 -14.99
C LEU A 218 9.90 -20.97 -15.74
N ILE A 219 9.56 -22.21 -15.40
CA ILE A 219 8.43 -22.95 -15.94
C ILE A 219 7.49 -23.27 -14.78
N ILE A 220 6.28 -22.77 -14.85
CA ILE A 220 5.19 -23.13 -13.93
C ILE A 220 4.32 -24.14 -14.66
N SER A 221 4.20 -25.33 -14.08
CA SER A 221 3.51 -26.47 -14.69
C SER A 221 2.22 -26.78 -13.95
N ASP A 222 1.18 -27.21 -14.68
CA ASP A 222 0.01 -27.83 -14.06
C ASP A 222 0.37 -29.23 -13.53
N HIS A 223 -0.27 -29.63 -12.45
CA HIS A 223 -0.23 -31.01 -11.98
C HIS A 223 -1.64 -31.57 -11.97
N THR A 224 -1.98 -32.35 -12.99
CA THR A 224 -3.32 -32.93 -13.18
C THR A 224 -3.80 -33.81 -12.02
N ALA A 225 -2.91 -34.31 -11.16
CA ALA A 225 -3.27 -35.14 -9.99
C ALA A 225 -3.52 -34.34 -8.69
N GLN A 226 -3.06 -33.09 -8.59
CA GLN A 226 -3.29 -32.21 -7.44
C GLN A 226 -3.43 -30.79 -7.97
N LYS A 227 -4.65 -30.22 -7.93
CA LYS A 227 -4.82 -28.79 -8.23
C LYS A 227 -3.87 -27.99 -7.35
N MET A 228 -2.84 -27.42 -7.95
CA MET A 228 -1.90 -26.54 -7.25
C MET A 228 -2.37 -25.10 -7.45
N TYR A 229 -2.47 -24.37 -6.34
CA TYR A 229 -3.06 -23.04 -6.28
C TYR A 229 -2.25 -22.14 -5.34
N PHE A 230 -2.61 -20.87 -5.31
CA PHE A 230 -2.29 -20.03 -4.14
C PHE A 230 -3.40 -20.20 -3.11
N ALA A 231 -3.09 -20.08 -1.83
CA ALA A 231 -4.13 -20.14 -0.81
C ALA A 231 -3.96 -19.05 0.23
N VAL A 232 -5.06 -18.47 0.67
CA VAL A 232 -5.11 -17.66 1.88
C VAL A 232 -5.44 -18.57 3.05
N ILE A 233 -4.63 -18.56 4.10
CA ILE A 233 -4.77 -19.47 5.24
C ILE A 233 -5.30 -18.69 6.46
N ASN A 234 -6.39 -19.17 7.04
CA ASN A 234 -6.96 -18.65 8.29
C ASN A 234 -7.00 -19.78 9.34
N GLY A 235 -5.85 -20.07 9.95
CA GLY A 235 -5.70 -21.16 10.91
C GLY A 235 -5.99 -22.53 10.32
N MET A 236 -7.20 -23.06 10.58
CA MET A 236 -7.65 -24.37 10.11
C MET A 236 -8.44 -24.32 8.79
N ASP A 237 -8.61 -23.13 8.20
CA ASP A 237 -9.31 -22.97 6.93
C ASP A 237 -8.42 -22.38 5.84
N THR A 238 -8.82 -22.63 4.59
CA THR A 238 -8.11 -22.14 3.40
C THR A 238 -9.09 -21.59 2.39
N LEU A 239 -8.74 -20.47 1.77
CA LEU A 239 -9.40 -19.97 0.56
C LEU A 239 -8.47 -20.22 -0.62
N ASN A 240 -8.89 -21.09 -1.53
CA ASN A 240 -8.10 -21.43 -2.71
C ASN A 240 -8.21 -20.35 -3.80
N LEU A 241 -7.08 -19.95 -4.36
CA LEU A 241 -6.93 -18.97 -5.44
C LEU A 241 -6.36 -19.68 -6.68
N SER A 242 -7.21 -19.93 -7.66
CA SER A 242 -6.87 -20.64 -8.89
C SER A 242 -6.46 -19.65 -9.97
N LEU A 243 -5.32 -19.90 -10.62
CA LEU A 243 -4.90 -19.13 -11.78
C LEU A 243 -5.85 -19.35 -12.96
N ARG A 244 -6.16 -18.27 -13.69
CA ARG A 244 -6.96 -18.31 -14.93
C ARG A 244 -6.10 -18.63 -16.16
N ASP A 245 -4.81 -18.32 -16.08
CA ASP A 245 -3.86 -18.53 -17.16
C ASP A 245 -3.62 -20.03 -17.42
N SER A 246 -3.56 -20.41 -18.70
CA SER A 246 -3.28 -21.79 -19.09
C SER A 246 -1.82 -22.16 -18.85
N PHE A 247 -1.60 -23.37 -18.33
CA PHE A 247 -0.27 -23.94 -18.14
C PHE A 247 0.25 -24.65 -19.41
N PRO A 248 1.59 -24.81 -19.56
CA PRO A 248 2.63 -24.27 -18.68
C PRO A 248 2.85 -22.77 -18.90
N ILE A 249 3.17 -22.06 -17.82
CA ILE A 249 3.52 -20.64 -17.86
C ILE A 249 5.04 -20.53 -17.87
N VAL A 250 5.60 -20.03 -18.95
CA VAL A 250 7.04 -19.77 -19.08
C VAL A 250 7.32 -18.28 -18.82
N ILE A 251 8.31 -18.00 -17.97
CA ILE A 251 8.81 -16.65 -17.64
C ILE A 251 10.30 -16.61 -17.99
N LYS A 252 10.70 -15.66 -18.85
CA LYS A 252 12.09 -15.52 -19.31
C LYS A 252 13.01 -15.08 -18.17
N PRO A 253 14.34 -15.26 -18.32
CA PRO A 253 15.33 -14.72 -17.37
C PRO A 253 15.07 -13.24 -17.06
N HIS A 254 15.07 -12.88 -15.78
CA HIS A 254 14.86 -11.50 -15.28
C HIS A 254 13.56 -10.82 -15.71
N ASP A 255 12.60 -11.58 -16.27
CA ASP A 255 11.30 -11.10 -16.72
C ASP A 255 10.22 -11.36 -15.65
N TYR A 256 9.02 -10.83 -15.87
CA TYR A 256 7.88 -11.06 -14.99
C TYR A 256 6.61 -11.34 -15.78
N LYS A 257 5.64 -11.98 -15.12
CA LYS A 257 4.27 -12.11 -15.61
C LYS A 257 3.28 -11.65 -14.55
N ILE A 258 2.21 -11.02 -15.03
CA ILE A 258 1.02 -10.69 -14.24
C ILE A 258 -0.02 -11.75 -14.57
N LEU A 259 -0.34 -12.59 -13.60
CA LEU A 259 -1.28 -13.69 -13.73
C LEU A 259 -2.59 -13.34 -13.04
N LYS A 260 -3.71 -13.73 -13.64
CA LYS A 260 -5.03 -13.50 -13.05
C LYS A 260 -5.45 -14.71 -12.24
N TYR A 261 -6.14 -14.49 -11.12
CA TYR A 261 -6.73 -15.57 -10.34
C TYR A 261 -8.20 -15.31 -10.02
N ASP A 262 -8.91 -16.40 -9.73
CA ASP A 262 -10.20 -16.41 -9.05
C ASP A 262 -10.09 -17.24 -7.78
N SER A 263 -10.78 -16.80 -6.73
CA SER A 263 -11.04 -17.68 -5.60
C SER A 263 -12.16 -18.66 -5.92
N GLU A 264 -12.20 -19.76 -5.18
CA GLU A 264 -13.45 -20.50 -5.01
C GLU A 264 -14.50 -19.65 -4.27
N ALA A 265 -15.75 -20.12 -4.24
CA ALA A 265 -16.83 -19.43 -3.52
C ALA A 265 -16.47 -19.32 -2.01
N PRO A 266 -16.28 -18.10 -1.47
CA PRO A 266 -15.63 -17.92 -0.18
C PRO A 266 -16.59 -18.03 1.00
N CYS A 267 -17.85 -18.46 0.79
CA CYS A 267 -18.91 -18.43 1.80
C CYS A 267 -18.48 -19.07 3.13
N ALA A 268 -17.96 -20.30 3.11
CA ALA A 268 -17.52 -21.00 4.32
C ALA A 268 -16.32 -20.31 5.01
N PHE A 269 -15.37 -19.84 4.21
CA PHE A 269 -14.19 -19.12 4.69
C PHE A 269 -14.57 -17.81 5.39
N LEU A 270 -15.49 -17.05 4.78
CA LEU A 270 -16.00 -15.79 5.29
C LEU A 270 -16.77 -15.95 6.61
N GLN A 271 -17.50 -17.04 6.81
CA GLN A 271 -18.22 -17.28 8.08
C GLN A 271 -17.28 -17.36 9.29
N LYS A 272 -16.01 -17.73 9.09
CA LYS A 272 -15.01 -17.83 10.17
C LYS A 272 -14.34 -16.50 10.51
N LEU A 273 -14.58 -15.44 9.74
CA LEU A 273 -14.07 -14.10 10.05
C LEU A 273 -14.89 -13.43 11.16
N PRO A 274 -14.39 -12.35 11.79
CA PRO A 274 -15.18 -11.51 12.70
C PRO A 274 -16.46 -10.95 12.04
N THR A 275 -17.38 -10.44 12.85
CA THR A 275 -18.63 -9.80 12.39
C THR A 275 -18.50 -8.29 12.14
N GLN A 276 -17.37 -7.70 12.51
CA GLN A 276 -17.03 -6.29 12.33
C GLN A 276 -15.67 -6.19 11.62
N ASP A 277 -15.41 -5.07 10.93
CA ASP A 277 -14.15 -4.82 10.22
C ASP A 277 -13.80 -5.97 9.25
N ILE A 278 -14.80 -6.50 8.55
CA ILE A 278 -14.69 -7.72 7.74
C ILE A 278 -13.70 -7.51 6.60
N TRP A 279 -13.79 -6.36 5.92
CA TRP A 279 -12.86 -5.99 4.86
C TRP A 279 -11.43 -5.98 5.36
N MET A 280 -11.15 -5.29 6.47
CA MET A 280 -9.79 -5.20 7.02
C MET A 280 -9.27 -6.55 7.52
N SER A 281 -10.14 -7.36 8.12
CA SER A 281 -9.80 -8.73 8.51
C SER A 281 -9.40 -9.57 7.30
N MET A 282 -10.11 -9.41 6.17
CA MET A 282 -9.81 -10.10 4.93
C MET A 282 -8.52 -9.58 4.27
N TYR A 283 -8.38 -8.26 4.14
CA TYR A 283 -7.18 -7.61 3.61
C TYR A 283 -5.92 -8.07 4.36
N LYS A 284 -6.01 -8.13 5.70
CA LYS A 284 -4.92 -8.62 6.55
C LYS A 284 -4.57 -10.09 6.25
N LEU A 285 -5.56 -10.95 6.06
CA LEU A 285 -5.32 -12.35 5.68
C LEU A 285 -4.64 -12.45 4.31
N PHE A 286 -5.06 -11.66 3.32
CA PHE A 286 -4.39 -11.60 2.02
C PHE A 286 -2.92 -11.15 2.17
N SER A 287 -2.69 -10.14 3.00
CA SER A 287 -1.36 -9.56 3.21
C SER A 287 -0.40 -10.49 3.97
N ASP A 288 -0.88 -11.10 5.06
CA ASP A 288 -0.04 -11.85 6.00
C ASP A 288 0.01 -13.36 5.78
N SER A 289 -0.99 -13.91 5.07
CA SER A 289 -1.28 -15.33 5.08
C SER A 289 -1.58 -15.92 3.69
N THR A 290 -1.07 -15.33 2.62
CA THR A 290 -1.15 -15.92 1.26
C THR A 290 0.08 -16.79 0.96
N PHE A 291 -0.15 -18.03 0.53
CA PHE A 291 0.90 -19.03 0.27
C PHE A 291 0.88 -19.52 -1.17
N CYS A 292 2.06 -19.78 -1.70
CA CYS A 292 2.28 -20.45 -2.98
C CYS A 292 2.38 -21.96 -2.79
N PHE A 293 1.56 -22.72 -3.52
CA PHE A 293 1.66 -24.17 -3.63
C PHE A 293 1.91 -24.64 -5.07
N LEU A 294 2.38 -23.75 -5.96
CA LEU A 294 2.64 -24.08 -7.35
C LEU A 294 3.89 -24.97 -7.52
N ARG A 295 3.96 -25.66 -8.65
CA ARG A 295 5.20 -26.31 -9.10
C ARG A 295 5.96 -25.36 -10.01
N ILE A 296 7.19 -25.03 -9.63
CA ILE A 296 8.10 -24.17 -10.40
C ILE A 296 9.34 -24.99 -10.73
N ASN A 297 9.69 -25.08 -12.00
CA ASN A 297 10.79 -25.90 -12.52
C ASN A 297 10.73 -27.33 -11.98
N GLU A 298 9.56 -27.96 -12.12
CA GLU A 298 9.25 -29.30 -11.62
C GLU A 298 9.32 -29.48 -10.08
N THR A 299 9.63 -28.42 -9.33
CA THR A 299 9.75 -28.47 -7.87
C THR A 299 8.50 -27.88 -7.21
N PRO A 300 7.74 -28.65 -6.43
CA PRO A 300 6.63 -28.12 -5.63
C PRO A 300 7.12 -27.05 -4.66
N GLN A 301 6.45 -25.91 -4.65
CA GLN A 301 6.72 -24.81 -3.76
C GLN A 301 5.80 -24.86 -2.55
N LYS A 302 6.30 -24.39 -1.41
CA LYS A 302 5.51 -24.18 -0.19
C LYS A 302 6.15 -23.06 0.61
N PHE A 303 5.72 -21.83 0.32
CA PHE A 303 6.18 -20.65 1.03
C PHE A 303 5.10 -19.56 0.95
N ARG A 304 5.10 -18.66 1.93
CA ARG A 304 4.24 -17.47 1.93
C ARG A 304 4.75 -16.50 0.86
N ILE A 305 3.88 -15.72 0.24
CA ILE A 305 4.29 -14.75 -0.78
C ILE A 305 4.35 -13.33 -0.21
N MET A 306 4.95 -12.41 -0.95
CA MET A 306 4.95 -10.99 -0.60
C MET A 306 3.60 -10.37 -0.95
N HIS A 307 3.19 -9.32 -0.24
CA HIS A 307 2.00 -8.55 -0.57
C HIS A 307 2.37 -7.16 -1.11
N ASN A 308 1.62 -6.66 -2.09
CA ASN A 308 1.75 -5.28 -2.54
C ASN A 308 0.96 -4.33 -1.62
N ASP A 309 1.60 -3.87 -0.55
CA ASP A 309 1.00 -2.93 0.40
C ASP A 309 0.82 -1.51 -0.17
N GLY A 310 1.36 -1.22 -1.36
CA GLY A 310 1.20 0.08 -2.03
C GLY A 310 -0.16 0.27 -2.68
N LEU A 311 -1.02 -0.76 -2.70
CA LEU A 311 -2.39 -0.67 -3.16
C LEU A 311 -3.33 -0.52 -1.96
N TRP A 312 -3.64 0.73 -1.65
CA TRP A 312 -4.55 1.15 -0.58
C TRP A 312 -5.99 1.39 -1.08
N ILE A 313 -6.19 1.39 -2.39
CA ILE A 313 -7.49 1.41 -3.08
C ILE A 313 -7.80 -0.02 -3.55
N ASN A 314 -9.00 -0.50 -3.25
CA ASN A 314 -9.49 -1.81 -3.66
C ASN A 314 -10.86 -1.64 -4.31
N PHE A 315 -11.33 -2.68 -5.00
CA PHE A 315 -12.53 -2.57 -5.82
C PHE A 315 -13.57 -3.62 -5.44
N ILE A 316 -14.82 -3.17 -5.32
CA ILE A 316 -16.00 -4.03 -5.43
C ILE A 316 -16.49 -3.94 -6.87
N LYS A 317 -16.60 -5.09 -7.54
CA LYS A 317 -17.02 -5.18 -8.94
C LYS A 317 -18.20 -6.13 -9.06
N ASP A 318 -19.14 -5.82 -9.93
CA ASP A 318 -20.14 -6.80 -10.31
C ASP A 318 -19.52 -7.92 -11.17
N SER A 319 -20.16 -9.09 -11.19
CA SER A 319 -19.66 -10.27 -11.89
C SER A 319 -19.53 -10.11 -13.41
N LEU A 320 -20.22 -9.12 -14.01
CA LEU A 320 -20.10 -8.76 -15.43
C LEU A 320 -19.01 -7.70 -15.67
N SER A 321 -18.40 -7.17 -14.60
CA SER A 321 -17.39 -6.10 -14.64
C SER A 321 -17.87 -4.83 -15.35
N THR A 322 -19.17 -4.52 -15.20
CA THR A 322 -19.80 -3.35 -15.83
C THR A 322 -19.74 -2.11 -14.95
N ARG A 323 -19.67 -2.29 -13.63
CA ARG A 323 -19.53 -1.25 -12.61
C ARG A 323 -18.50 -1.66 -11.58
N SER A 324 -17.79 -0.67 -11.09
CA SER A 324 -16.90 -0.77 -9.94
C SER A 324 -17.25 0.30 -8.91
N ARG A 325 -16.94 -0.02 -7.66
CA ARG A 325 -16.93 0.90 -6.53
C ARG A 325 -15.58 0.77 -5.86
N ASP A 326 -15.00 1.91 -5.54
CA ASP A 326 -13.72 1.99 -4.86
C ASP A 326 -13.95 1.90 -3.35
N ILE A 327 -13.08 1.17 -2.67
CA ILE A 327 -13.05 1.03 -1.22
C ILE A 327 -11.62 1.22 -0.73
N TYR A 328 -11.49 1.94 0.37
CA TYR A 328 -10.21 2.28 0.97
C TYR A 328 -9.99 1.42 2.22
N ASN A 329 -8.72 1.11 2.49
CA ASN A 329 -8.37 0.52 3.77
C ASN A 329 -8.71 1.48 4.91
N LYS A 330 -9.14 0.91 6.05
CA LYS A 330 -9.51 1.69 7.23
C LYS A 330 -8.36 2.61 7.64
N GLY A 331 -8.69 3.88 7.88
CA GLY A 331 -7.71 4.91 8.22
C GLY A 331 -7.12 5.61 7.01
N VAL A 332 -7.23 5.06 5.80
CA VAL A 332 -6.74 5.73 4.59
C VAL A 332 -7.82 6.62 4.01
N TYR A 333 -7.46 7.87 3.73
CA TYR A 333 -8.36 8.83 3.10
C TYR A 333 -8.32 8.74 1.57
N ASP A 334 -9.44 9.09 0.95
CA ASP A 334 -9.58 9.19 -0.50
C ASP A 334 -8.75 10.37 -1.04
N LYS A 335 -7.67 10.08 -1.79
CA LYS A 335 -6.84 11.14 -2.41
C LYS A 335 -7.49 11.81 -3.61
N GLU A 336 -8.39 11.14 -4.33
CA GLU A 336 -9.13 11.79 -5.41
C GLU A 336 -10.09 12.83 -4.85
N GLU A 337 -10.77 12.50 -3.74
CA GLU A 337 -11.60 13.46 -3.01
C GLU A 337 -10.75 14.64 -2.50
N ARG A 338 -9.56 14.37 -1.95
CA ARG A 338 -8.58 15.41 -1.52
C ARG A 338 -8.21 16.32 -2.69
N ALA A 339 -7.83 15.75 -3.83
CA ALA A 339 -7.49 16.48 -5.05
C ALA A 339 -8.66 17.37 -5.53
N ILE A 340 -9.88 16.84 -5.53
CA ILE A 340 -11.09 17.61 -5.90
C ILE A 340 -11.31 18.79 -4.93
N ARG A 341 -11.10 18.61 -3.63
CA ARG A 341 -11.20 19.71 -2.65
C ARG A 341 -10.19 20.81 -2.93
N PHE A 342 -8.96 20.45 -3.28
CA PHE A 342 -7.92 21.41 -3.66
C PHE A 342 -8.28 22.18 -4.93
N ILE A 343 -8.70 21.48 -5.99
CA ILE A 343 -9.16 22.09 -7.25
C ILE A 343 -10.28 23.09 -6.96
N ASN A 344 -11.30 22.68 -6.19
CA ASN A 344 -12.39 23.57 -5.79
C ASN A 344 -11.92 24.78 -4.98
N ALA A 345 -10.87 24.65 -4.17
CA ALA A 345 -10.28 25.74 -3.40
C ALA A 345 -9.44 26.71 -4.26
N ILE A 346 -8.95 26.27 -5.42
CA ILE A 346 -8.30 27.16 -6.40
C ILE A 346 -9.35 27.92 -7.22
N PHE A 347 -10.43 27.25 -7.63
CA PHE A 347 -11.42 27.82 -8.54
C PHE A 347 -12.60 28.53 -7.87
N LYS A 348 -12.76 28.43 -6.54
CA LYS A 348 -13.68 29.30 -5.79
C LYS A 348 -12.92 30.56 -5.33
N PRO A 349 -13.28 31.76 -5.80
CA PRO A 349 -12.74 32.98 -5.22
C PRO A 349 -13.11 33.02 -3.74
N SER A 350 -12.14 33.38 -2.90
CA SER A 350 -12.35 33.60 -1.47
C SER A 350 -13.54 34.54 -1.27
N GLN A 351 -14.57 34.12 -0.56
CA GLN A 351 -15.68 35.00 -0.13
C GLN A 351 -15.21 35.96 0.98
N THR A 352 -14.14 36.70 0.72
CA THR A 352 -13.58 37.74 1.61
C THR A 352 -13.63 39.14 0.98
N ASP A 353 -14.36 39.33 -0.12
CA ASP A 353 -14.54 40.63 -0.79
C ASP A 353 -15.87 41.35 -0.45
N ASN A 354 -16.55 40.99 0.66
CA ASN A 354 -17.78 41.69 1.09
C ASN A 354 -17.71 42.26 2.52
N LEU A 355 -16.53 42.66 2.97
CA LEU A 355 -16.37 43.52 4.15
C LEU A 355 -15.31 44.58 3.86
N ILE A 356 -15.61 45.49 2.92
CA ILE A 356 -15.20 46.91 2.92
C ILE A 356 -16.04 47.58 1.82
N LYS A 357 -17.09 48.29 2.23
CA LYS A 357 -17.48 49.64 1.77
C LYS A 357 -18.84 50.01 2.37
N GLU A 358 -18.75 50.96 3.30
CA GLU A 358 -19.71 52.00 3.75
C GLU A 358 -21.19 51.62 3.93
#